data_AF-A0A4Q2SJS0-F1
#
_entry.id   AF-A0A4Q2SJS0-F1
#
_cell.length_a   1.000
_cell.length_b   1.000
_cell.length_c   1.000
_cell.angle_alpha   90.00
_cell.angle_beta   90.00
_cell.angle_gamma   90.00
#
_symmetry.space_group_name_H-M   'P 1'
#
loop_
_entity.id
_entity.type
_entity.pdbx_description
1 polymer ?
#
loop_
_entity_poly.entity_id
_entity_poly.type
_entity_poly.pdbx_seq_one_letter_code
_entity_poly.pdbx_strand_id
1 'polypeptide(L)'
;MERGEFDDLPGQGKPIADLGVEHDPDWWVKKLVERENIALLPPAIALRKEDAELDDRLDAITLEREVRRELADFNRRVVETRRQLQGGPPVITPERDVDAEVAAWTERRTARIEAQRAAREARGPEEDPPRRWWRRR
;
A
#
# COMPACT_ATOMS: atom_id res chain seq x y z
N MET A 1 -43.34 27.53 23.38
CA MET A 1 -41.95 27.92 23.09
C MET A 1 -41.30 26.73 22.42
N GLU A 2 -41.19 26.79 21.09
CA GLU A 2 -40.50 25.81 20.28
C GLU A 2 -38.99 26.07 20.48
N ARG A 3 -38.27 25.13 21.09
CA ARG A 3 -36.84 25.32 21.32
C ARG A 3 -36.16 25.09 19.97
N GLY A 4 -35.52 26.12 19.44
CA GLY A 4 -34.76 26.12 18.20
C GLY A 4 -33.51 25.23 18.24
N GLU A 5 -33.59 24.05 18.84
CA GLU A 5 -32.55 23.02 18.89
C GLU A 5 -32.15 22.52 17.50
N PHE A 6 -33.01 22.76 16.50
CA PHE A 6 -32.76 22.44 15.10
C PHE A 6 -32.30 23.65 14.28
N ASP A 7 -32.38 24.87 14.82
CA ASP A 7 -32.16 26.15 14.10
C ASP A 7 -30.68 26.58 14.04
N ASP A 8 -29.75 25.68 13.73
CA ASP A 8 -28.40 26.03 13.19
C ASP A 8 -27.59 24.78 12.81
N LEU A 9 -28.26 23.71 12.40
CA LEU A 9 -27.56 22.46 12.10
C LEU A 9 -26.66 22.64 10.85
N PRO A 10 -25.44 22.06 10.86
CA PRO A 10 -24.58 22.06 9.68
C PRO A 10 -25.30 21.32 8.54
N GLY A 11 -25.80 22.09 7.56
CA GLY A 11 -26.61 21.56 6.44
C GLY A 11 -28.07 22.05 6.40
N GLN A 12 -28.54 22.81 7.40
CA GLN A 12 -29.86 23.46 7.40
C GLN A 12 -30.06 24.28 6.11
N GLY A 13 -31.15 23.96 5.39
CA GLY A 13 -31.53 24.63 4.13
C GLY A 13 -30.60 24.39 2.93
N LYS A 14 -29.49 23.63 3.08
CA LYS A 14 -28.61 23.30 1.96
C LYS A 14 -29.14 22.07 1.23
N PRO A 15 -29.16 22.06 -0.11
CA PRO A 15 -29.45 20.83 -0.85
C PRO A 15 -28.42 19.77 -0.46
N ILE A 16 -28.88 18.54 -0.30
CA ILE A 16 -27.98 17.41 -0.08
C ILE A 16 -27.11 17.30 -1.33
N ALA A 17 -25.79 17.43 -1.16
CA ALA A 17 -24.86 17.27 -2.25
C ALA A 17 -25.06 15.88 -2.88
N ASP A 18 -25.12 15.84 -4.21
CA ASP A 18 -25.26 14.62 -5.04
C ASP A 18 -26.62 13.90 -4.97
N LEU A 19 -27.65 14.55 -4.41
CA LEU A 19 -29.02 14.01 -4.43
C LEU A 19 -29.66 14.21 -5.82
N GLY A 20 -29.77 13.14 -6.61
CA GLY A 20 -30.61 13.11 -7.82
C GLY A 20 -29.90 12.93 -9.17
N VAL A 21 -28.63 12.52 -9.21
CA VAL A 21 -27.93 12.32 -10.50
C VAL A 21 -28.22 10.95 -11.13
N GLU A 22 -28.58 9.93 -10.35
CA GLU A 22 -29.12 8.66 -10.85
C GLU A 22 -29.77 7.91 -9.68
N HIS A 23 -30.92 7.25 -9.88
CA HIS A 23 -31.57 6.48 -8.82
C HIS A 23 -30.82 5.16 -8.61
N ASP A 24 -29.62 5.25 -8.04
CA ASP A 24 -28.82 4.10 -7.65
C ASP A 24 -29.29 3.59 -6.28
N PRO A 25 -29.97 2.45 -6.17
CA PRO A 25 -30.38 1.90 -4.87
C PRO A 25 -29.18 1.62 -3.93
N ASP A 26 -27.97 1.49 -4.47
CA ASP A 26 -26.74 1.21 -3.73
C ASP A 26 -25.93 2.48 -3.41
N TRP A 27 -26.49 3.69 -3.62
CA TRP A 27 -25.79 4.96 -3.40
C TRP A 27 -25.15 5.10 -2.01
N TRP A 28 -25.86 4.61 -0.98
CA TRP A 28 -25.40 4.66 0.40
C TRP A 28 -24.28 3.64 0.67
N VAL A 29 -24.28 2.49 -0.02
CA VAL A 29 -23.21 1.48 0.04
C VAL A 29 -21.95 2.03 -0.60
N LYS A 30 -22.06 2.66 -1.78
CA LYS A 30 -20.91 3.30 -2.44
C LYS A 30 -20.30 4.40 -1.58
N LYS A 31 -21.14 5.28 -1.00
CA LYS A 31 -20.71 6.28 -0.01
C LYS A 31 -20.03 5.66 1.21
N LEU A 32 -20.51 4.52 1.68
CA LEU A 32 -19.91 3.83 2.83
C LEU A 32 -18.56 3.20 2.48
N VAL A 33 -18.48 2.51 1.34
CA VAL A 33 -17.24 1.94 0.80
C VAL A 33 -16.18 3.02 0.60
N GLU A 34 -16.57 4.17 0.04
CA GLU A 34 -15.69 5.33 -0.14
C GLU A 34 -15.28 5.95 1.19
N ARG A 35 -16.24 6.21 2.10
CA ARG A 35 -15.98 6.82 3.42
C ARG A 35 -15.07 5.97 4.29
N GLU A 36 -15.29 4.66 4.29
CA GLU A 36 -14.57 3.70 5.14
C GLU A 36 -13.35 3.09 4.44
N ASN A 37 -13.07 3.47 3.19
CA ASN A 37 -11.99 2.94 2.35
C ASN A 37 -11.97 1.40 2.31
N ILE A 38 -13.14 0.78 2.09
CA ILE A 38 -13.31 -0.67 2.11
C ILE A 38 -12.84 -1.24 0.75
N ALA A 39 -11.69 -1.92 0.74
CA ALA A 39 -11.24 -2.63 -0.46
C ALA A 39 -12.00 -3.95 -0.61
N LEU A 40 -13.00 -3.98 -1.52
CA LEU A 40 -13.81 -5.18 -1.81
C LEU A 40 -13.35 -5.86 -3.10
N LEU A 41 -12.07 -6.23 -3.21
CA LEU A 41 -11.60 -7.00 -4.36
C LEU A 41 -11.92 -8.48 -4.17
N PRO A 42 -12.47 -9.16 -5.20
CA PRO A 42 -12.52 -10.62 -5.19
C PRO A 42 -11.12 -11.18 -4.92
N PRO A 43 -10.98 -12.29 -4.16
CA PRO A 43 -9.67 -12.82 -3.75
C PRO A 43 -8.68 -13.02 -4.89
N ALA A 44 -9.16 -13.50 -6.05
CA ALA A 44 -8.33 -13.67 -7.24
C ALA A 44 -7.79 -12.35 -7.81
N ILE A 45 -8.54 -11.25 -7.70
CA ILE A 45 -8.12 -9.93 -8.17
C ILE A 45 -7.18 -9.28 -7.14
N ALA A 46 -7.47 -9.45 -5.85
CA ALA A 46 -6.58 -9.01 -4.78
C ALA A 46 -5.18 -9.62 -4.92
N LEU A 47 -5.09 -10.94 -5.16
CA LEU A 47 -3.80 -11.62 -5.37
C LEU A 47 -3.02 -11.09 -6.58
N ARG A 48 -3.70 -10.73 -7.68
CA ARG A 48 -3.02 -10.13 -8.85
C ARG A 48 -2.43 -8.76 -8.51
N LYS A 49 -3.17 -7.95 -7.75
CA LYS A 49 -2.67 -6.66 -7.28
C LYS A 49 -1.47 -6.85 -6.36
N GLU A 50 -1.58 -7.75 -5.40
CA GLU A 50 -0.48 -8.03 -4.47
C GLU A 50 0.77 -8.59 -5.15
N ASP A 51 0.60 -9.41 -6.19
CA ASP A 51 1.70 -9.95 -7.01
C ASP A 51 2.40 -8.84 -7.81
N ALA A 52 1.63 -7.89 -8.36
CA ALA A 52 2.17 -6.72 -9.06
C ALA A 52 2.94 -5.76 -8.12
N GLU A 53 2.51 -5.67 -6.85
CA GLU A 53 3.15 -4.83 -5.83
C GLU A 53 4.22 -5.58 -5.03
N LEU A 54 4.44 -6.88 -5.29
CA LEU A 54 5.29 -7.72 -4.45
C LEU A 54 6.75 -7.24 -4.49
N ASP A 55 7.27 -6.96 -5.68
CA ASP A 55 8.67 -6.55 -5.86
C ASP A 55 9.03 -5.27 -5.09
N ASP A 56 8.12 -4.28 -5.10
CA ASP A 56 8.29 -3.04 -4.36
C ASP A 56 8.26 -3.27 -2.84
N ARG A 57 7.38 -4.17 -2.38
CA ARG A 57 7.32 -4.56 -0.96
C ARG A 57 8.60 -5.27 -0.53
N LEU A 58 9.14 -6.18 -1.34
CA LEU A 58 10.40 -6.86 -1.05
C LEU A 58 11.59 -5.89 -1.00
N ASP A 59 11.62 -4.87 -1.87
CA ASP A 59 12.69 -3.87 -1.90
C ASP A 59 12.73 -2.96 -0.65
N ALA A 60 11.60 -2.82 0.04
CA ALA A 60 11.51 -2.13 1.33
C ALA A 60 12.08 -2.97 2.50
N ILE A 61 12.19 -4.28 2.35
CA ILE A 61 12.71 -5.18 3.38
C ILE A 61 14.24 -5.20 3.35
N THR A 62 14.85 -5.20 4.54
CA THR A 62 16.31 -5.19 4.71
C THR A 62 16.91 -6.55 5.05
N LEU A 63 16.11 -7.46 5.62
CA LEU A 63 16.57 -8.74 6.14
C LEU A 63 16.03 -9.89 5.28
N GLU A 64 16.92 -10.77 4.83
CA GLU A 64 16.56 -11.92 3.98
C GLU A 64 15.49 -12.82 4.63
N ARG A 65 15.57 -13.07 5.93
CA ARG A 65 14.57 -13.88 6.66
C ARG A 65 13.15 -13.32 6.53
N GLU A 66 13.02 -12.00 6.42
CA GLU A 66 11.74 -11.32 6.30
C GLU A 66 11.22 -11.38 4.87
N VAL A 67 12.10 -11.28 3.87
CA VAL A 67 11.79 -11.53 2.45
C VAL A 67 11.26 -12.95 2.28
N ARG A 68 11.97 -13.95 2.82
CA ARG A 68 11.55 -15.37 2.79
C ARG A 68 10.19 -15.58 3.46
N ARG A 69 9.95 -14.91 4.59
CA ARG A 69 8.66 -14.98 5.29
C ARG A 69 7.53 -14.37 4.45
N GLU A 70 7.75 -13.19 3.88
CA GLU A 70 6.75 -12.50 3.04
C GLU A 70 6.37 -13.33 1.81
N LEU A 71 7.38 -13.93 1.15
CA LEU A 71 7.16 -14.84 0.02
C LEU A 71 6.39 -16.10 0.42
N ALA A 72 6.73 -16.71 1.56
CA ALA A 72 6.02 -17.88 2.08
C ALA A 72 4.56 -17.54 2.44
N ASP A 73 4.32 -16.37 3.02
CA ASP A 73 2.98 -15.87 3.35
C ASP A 73 2.15 -15.56 2.09
N PHE A 74 2.77 -14.98 1.06
CA PHE A 74 2.15 -14.78 -0.24
C PHE A 74 1.77 -16.13 -0.89
N ASN A 75 2.70 -17.07 -0.99
CA ASN A 75 2.45 -18.40 -1.57
C ASN A 75 1.35 -19.15 -0.82
N ARG A 76 1.34 -19.08 0.52
CA ARG A 76 0.28 -19.68 1.33
C ARG A 76 -1.09 -19.11 0.93
N ARG A 77 -1.22 -17.79 0.78
CA ARG A 77 -2.47 -17.15 0.38
C ARG A 77 -2.89 -17.50 -1.05
N VAL A 78 -1.94 -17.66 -1.98
CA VAL A 78 -2.23 -18.17 -3.33
C VAL A 78 -2.83 -19.58 -3.26
N VAL A 79 -2.21 -20.47 -2.48
CA VAL A 79 -2.68 -21.85 -2.31
C VAL A 79 -4.04 -21.91 -1.62
N GLU A 80 -4.25 -21.15 -0.53
CA GLU A 80 -5.52 -21.08 0.19
C GLU A 80 -6.64 -20.57 -0.70
N THR A 81 -6.40 -19.51 -1.46
CA THR A 81 -7.41 -18.91 -2.35
C THR A 81 -7.79 -19.90 -3.47
N ARG A 82 -6.83 -20.65 -4.02
CA ARG A 82 -7.13 -21.74 -4.98
C ARG A 82 -7.99 -22.85 -4.34
N ARG A 83 -7.78 -23.15 -3.06
CA ARG A 83 -8.50 -24.21 -2.33
C ARG A 83 -9.90 -23.82 -1.85
N GLN A 84 -10.22 -22.53 -1.75
CA GLN A 84 -11.49 -22.06 -1.20
C GLN A 84 -12.72 -22.52 -1.99
N LEU A 85 -12.60 -22.82 -3.30
CA LEU A 85 -13.71 -23.29 -4.16
C LEU A 85 -14.98 -22.41 -4.13
N GLN A 86 -14.90 -21.15 -3.68
CA GLN A 86 -16.04 -20.25 -3.44
C GLN A 86 -16.67 -19.67 -4.73
N GLY A 87 -16.36 -20.22 -5.90
CA GLY A 87 -16.71 -19.63 -7.18
C GLY A 87 -16.02 -18.27 -7.42
N GLY A 88 -16.31 -17.64 -8.55
CA GLY A 88 -15.71 -16.37 -8.94
C GLY A 88 -14.58 -16.50 -9.97
N PRO A 89 -13.89 -15.38 -10.29
CA PRO A 89 -12.86 -15.37 -11.32
C PRO A 89 -11.73 -16.36 -11.00
N PRO A 90 -11.17 -17.05 -12.01
CA PRO A 90 -10.11 -18.03 -11.77
C PRO A 90 -8.88 -17.38 -11.14
N VAL A 91 -8.27 -18.09 -10.18
CA VAL A 91 -7.00 -17.73 -9.54
C VAL A 91 -5.87 -18.17 -10.46
N ILE A 92 -5.39 -17.26 -11.30
CA ILE A 92 -4.29 -17.52 -12.25
C ILE A 92 -2.93 -17.08 -11.73
N THR A 93 -2.88 -16.36 -10.59
CA THR A 93 -1.63 -15.87 -9.99
C THR A 93 -0.75 -17.06 -9.61
N PRO A 94 0.51 -17.14 -10.09
CA PRO A 94 1.43 -18.21 -9.77
C PRO A 94 1.98 -18.07 -8.34
N GLU A 95 2.54 -19.16 -7.82
CA GLU A 95 3.40 -19.10 -6.63
C GLU A 95 4.79 -18.59 -7.06
N ARG A 96 5.49 -17.92 -6.15
CA ARG A 96 6.84 -17.42 -6.36
C ARG A 96 7.88 -18.40 -5.83
N ASP A 97 8.93 -18.64 -6.60
CA ASP A 97 10.07 -19.42 -6.11
C ASP A 97 10.86 -18.59 -5.10
N VAL A 98 10.87 -19.03 -3.85
CA VAL A 98 11.45 -18.27 -2.74
C VAL A 98 12.95 -18.03 -2.93
N ASP A 99 13.68 -19.02 -3.41
CA ASP A 99 15.13 -18.91 -3.54
C ASP A 99 15.51 -18.03 -4.74
N ALA A 100 14.77 -18.14 -5.84
CA ALA A 100 14.95 -17.27 -7.01
C ALA A 100 14.66 -15.80 -6.69
N GLU A 101 13.56 -15.52 -5.96
CA GLU A 101 13.19 -14.16 -5.57
C GLU A 101 14.17 -13.55 -4.57
N VAL A 102 14.69 -14.34 -3.63
CA VAL A 102 15.74 -13.88 -2.70
C VAL A 102 17.03 -13.54 -3.44
N ALA A 103 17.41 -14.32 -4.46
CA ALA A 103 18.56 -14.01 -5.30
C ALA A 103 18.35 -12.67 -6.04
N ALA A 104 17.20 -12.50 -6.71
CA ALA A 104 16.86 -11.28 -7.43
C ALA A 104 16.79 -10.04 -6.50
N TRP A 105 16.23 -10.19 -5.30
CA TRP A 105 16.22 -9.15 -4.27
C TRP A 105 17.64 -8.76 -3.83
N THR A 106 18.52 -9.76 -3.61
CA THR A 106 19.91 -9.52 -3.20
C THR A 106 20.68 -8.76 -4.27
N GLU A 107 20.48 -9.12 -5.54
CA GLU A 107 21.08 -8.41 -6.68
C GLU A 107 20.62 -6.95 -6.75
N ARG A 108 19.30 -6.71 -6.75
CA ARG A 108 18.71 -5.36 -6.72
C ARG A 108 19.25 -4.52 -5.56
N ARG A 109 19.32 -5.13 -4.37
CA ARG A 109 19.83 -4.49 -3.16
C ARG A 109 21.31 -4.12 -3.29
N THR A 110 22.13 -5.02 -3.80
CA THR A 110 23.57 -4.79 -3.98
C THR A 110 23.81 -3.65 -4.97
N ALA A 111 23.14 -3.68 -6.12
CA ALA A 111 23.21 -2.63 -7.11
C ALA A 111 22.81 -1.25 -6.54
N ARG A 112 21.75 -1.20 -5.72
CA ARG A 112 21.33 0.04 -5.03
C ARG A 112 22.40 0.56 -4.08
N ILE A 113 23.02 -0.31 -3.29
CA ILE A 113 24.07 0.08 -2.34
C ILE A 113 25.30 0.60 -3.08
N GLU A 114 25.70 -0.06 -4.16
CA GLU A 114 26.83 0.37 -5.00
C GLU A 114 26.55 1.72 -5.66
N ALA A 115 25.35 1.93 -6.22
CA ALA A 115 24.94 3.21 -6.78
C ALA A 115 24.95 4.34 -5.73
N GLN A 116 24.46 4.07 -4.52
CA GLN A 116 24.51 5.04 -3.41
C GLN A 116 25.94 5.36 -2.99
N ARG A 117 26.83 4.36 -2.96
CA ARG A 117 28.25 4.55 -2.66
C ARG A 117 28.92 5.41 -3.72
N ALA A 118 28.74 5.10 -5.00
CA ALA A 118 29.28 5.87 -6.11
C ALA A 118 28.77 7.33 -6.09
N ALA A 119 27.48 7.53 -5.80
CA ALA A 119 26.91 8.87 -5.67
C ALA A 119 27.52 9.66 -4.49
N ARG A 120 27.81 9.01 -3.36
CA ARG A 120 28.50 9.64 -2.22
C ARG A 120 29.95 10.00 -2.55
N GLU A 121 30.67 9.11 -3.23
CA GLU A 121 32.04 9.35 -3.66
C GLU A 121 32.11 10.52 -4.67
N ALA A 122 31.17 10.57 -5.63
CA ALA A 122 31.07 11.66 -6.60
C ALA A 122 30.69 13.02 -5.98
N ARG A 123 29.90 13.03 -4.90
CA ARG A 123 29.54 14.27 -4.18
C ARG A 123 30.72 14.87 -3.42
N GLY A 124 31.82 14.11 -3.24
CA GLY A 124 32.99 14.53 -2.46
C GLY A 124 32.68 14.62 -0.96
N PRO A 125 33.72 14.80 -0.11
CA PRO A 125 33.47 15.14 1.29
C PRO A 125 32.75 16.49 1.34
N GLU A 126 31.46 16.47 1.71
CA GLU A 126 30.71 17.67 2.06
C GLU A 126 31.50 18.35 3.19
N GLU A 127 32.10 19.51 2.90
CA GLU A 127 32.87 20.28 3.88
C GLU A 127 32.02 20.44 5.14
N ASP A 128 32.50 19.86 6.25
CA ASP A 128 31.84 19.88 7.55
C ASP A 128 31.44 21.35 7.84
N PRO A 129 30.14 21.68 7.98
CA PRO A 129 29.71 23.07 8.08
C PRO A 129 30.49 23.73 9.23
N PRO A 130 31.10 24.91 9.02
CA PRO A 130 32.08 25.45 9.95
C PRO A 130 31.45 25.49 11.34
N ARG A 131 32.07 24.75 12.27
CA ARG A 131 31.60 24.63 13.65
C ARG A 131 31.41 26.03 14.20
N ARG A 132 30.15 26.41 14.42
CA ARG A 132 29.73 27.74 14.86
C ARG A 132 30.34 28.03 16.23
N TRP A 133 31.50 28.69 16.23
CA TRP A 133 32.33 29.00 17.40
C TRP A 133 31.73 30.03 18.37
N TRP A 134 30.58 30.63 18.03
CA TRP A 134 29.91 31.69 18.80
C TRP A 134 29.02 31.20 19.96
N ARG A 135 28.93 29.89 20.24
CA ARG A 135 28.26 29.38 21.46
C ARG A 135 29.27 29.08 22.57
N ARG A 136 30.03 30.09 22.97
CA ARG A 136 30.66 30.16 24.30
C ARG A 136 30.46 31.56 24.85
N ARG A 137 29.40 31.74 25.62
CA ARG A 137 29.36 32.73 26.70
C ARG A 137 28.38 32.26 27.77
#